data_AF-A0A510K699-F1
#
_entry.id   AF-A0A510K699-F1
#
_cell.length_a   1.000
_cell.length_b   1.000
_cell.length_c   1.000
_cell.angle_alpha   90.00
_cell.angle_beta   90.00
_cell.angle_gamma   90.00
#
_symmetry.space_group_name_H-M   'P 1'
#
loop_
_entity.id
_entity.type
_entity.pdbx_description
1 polymer ?
#
loop_
_entity_poly.entity_id
_entity_poly.type
_entity_poly.pdbx_seq_one_letter_code
_entity_poly.pdbx_strand_id
1 'polypeptide(L)'
;MLYEEAKNVLYASERAEYFVKKLGFDFDKIDKNNIIYLLNEEFKRAIKEEKEDNDFFDSSECLRVLCGYLYCLGDISDVLFLEKVKYGIDMDVGVAIDSEWIGSLKNEGIAMKLEEYDIRSKKEIIKNFLDFYKNYYSLSNIK
;
A
#
# COMPACT_ATOMS: atom_id res chain seq x y z
N MET A 1 -11.35 5.38 15.39
CA MET A 1 -10.82 4.47 14.34
C MET A 1 -9.86 5.29 13.50
N LEU A 2 -8.71 4.75 13.08
CA LEU A 2 -7.65 5.54 12.43
C LEU A 2 -8.14 6.39 11.23
N TYR A 3 -9.10 5.88 10.45
CA TYR A 3 -9.71 6.64 9.37
C TYR A 3 -10.40 7.92 9.84
N GLU A 4 -11.17 7.86 10.92
CA GLU A 4 -11.90 9.01 11.46
C GLU A 4 -10.98 10.14 11.93
N GLU A 5 -9.77 9.78 12.35
CA GLU A 5 -8.73 10.72 12.77
C GLU A 5 -8.02 11.36 11.54
N ALA A 6 -7.88 10.60 10.45
CA ALA A 6 -7.18 11.03 9.24
C ALA A 6 -8.08 11.68 8.18
N LYS A 7 -9.41 11.48 8.23
CA LYS A 7 -10.33 11.86 7.13
C LYS A 7 -10.31 13.36 6.78
N ASN A 8 -10.00 14.23 7.74
CA ASN A 8 -9.96 15.68 7.52
C ASN A 8 -8.60 16.16 7.00
N VAL A 9 -7.59 15.28 6.91
CA VAL A 9 -6.30 15.60 6.32
C VAL A 9 -6.45 15.62 4.80
N LEU A 10 -6.06 16.74 4.19
CA LEU A 10 -6.30 17.02 2.78
C LEU A 10 -5.36 16.21 1.89
N TYR A 11 -4.06 16.25 2.17
CA TYR A 11 -3.04 15.61 1.34
C TYR A 11 -2.92 14.11 1.65
N ALA A 12 -2.92 13.29 0.60
CA ALA A 12 -2.77 11.85 0.75
C ALA A 12 -1.41 11.43 1.33
N SER A 13 -0.34 12.17 1.01
CA SER A 13 0.99 11.96 1.61
C SER A 13 1.00 12.15 3.13
N GLU A 14 0.28 13.14 3.65
CA GLU A 14 0.15 13.37 5.09
C GLU A 14 -0.70 12.26 5.77
N ARG A 15 -1.76 11.78 5.09
CA ARG A 15 -2.52 10.60 5.56
C ARG A 15 -1.67 9.35 5.57
N ALA A 16 -0.88 9.14 4.53
CA ALA A 16 0.05 8.03 4.42
C ALA A 16 1.07 8.06 5.57
N GLU A 17 1.71 9.21 5.81
CA GLU A 17 2.62 9.41 6.95
C GLU A 17 1.92 9.13 8.29
N TYR A 18 0.69 9.63 8.46
CA TYR A 18 -0.12 9.38 9.66
C TYR A 18 -0.32 7.89 9.90
N PHE A 19 -0.77 7.14 8.88
CA PHE A 19 -0.98 5.70 8.99
C PHE A 19 0.33 4.96 9.29
N VAL A 20 1.43 5.30 8.62
CA VAL A 20 2.72 4.67 8.91
C VAL A 20 3.16 4.92 10.35
N LYS A 21 3.04 6.17 10.86
CA LYS A 21 3.40 6.49 12.25
C LYS A 21 2.51 5.79 13.28
N LYS A 22 1.24 5.55 12.96
CA LYS A 22 0.28 4.93 13.90
C LYS A 22 0.31 3.41 13.88
N LEU A 23 0.46 2.81 12.70
CA LEU A 23 0.49 1.37 12.53
C LEU A 23 1.88 0.80 12.81
N GLY A 24 2.95 1.53 12.46
CA GLY A 24 4.31 1.01 12.48
C GLY A 24 4.48 -0.17 11.51
N PHE A 25 5.57 -0.93 11.66
CA PHE A 25 5.91 -2.03 10.75
C PHE A 25 5.96 -3.41 11.44
N ASP A 26 5.43 -3.50 12.66
CA ASP A 26 5.28 -4.77 13.37
C ASP A 26 4.00 -5.48 12.89
N PHE A 27 4.10 -6.13 11.73
CA PHE A 27 2.97 -6.76 11.04
C PHE A 27 2.30 -7.86 11.86
N ASP A 28 2.98 -8.48 12.81
CA ASP A 28 2.40 -9.46 13.74
C ASP A 28 1.36 -8.83 14.69
N LYS A 29 1.40 -7.50 14.86
CA LYS A 29 0.47 -6.74 15.71
C LYS A 29 -0.60 -5.99 14.94
N ILE A 30 -0.53 -5.98 13.61
CA ILE A 30 -1.45 -5.22 12.77
C ILE A 30 -2.59 -6.14 12.32
N ASP A 31 -3.82 -5.73 12.63
CA ASP A 31 -5.01 -6.42 12.13
C ASP A 31 -5.21 -6.14 10.63
N LYS A 32 -5.13 -7.18 9.80
CA LYS A 32 -5.36 -7.12 8.34
C LYS A 32 -6.72 -6.52 8.00
N ASN A 33 -7.77 -6.77 8.79
CA ASN A 33 -9.10 -6.24 8.51
C ASN A 33 -9.15 -4.71 8.66
N ASN A 34 -8.36 -4.14 9.58
CA ASN A 34 -8.23 -2.70 9.70
C ASN A 34 -7.55 -2.10 8.45
N ILE A 35 -6.54 -2.77 7.90
CA ILE A 35 -5.90 -2.33 6.65
C ILE A 35 -6.87 -2.40 5.47
N ILE A 36 -7.63 -3.49 5.35
CA ILE A 36 -8.67 -3.63 4.31
C ILE A 36 -9.72 -2.51 4.43
N TYR A 37 -10.15 -2.17 5.65
CA TYR A 37 -11.08 -1.08 5.89
C TYR A 37 -10.50 0.28 5.47
N LEU A 38 -9.29 0.61 5.94
CA LEU A 38 -8.60 1.86 5.58
C LEU A 38 -8.42 1.99 4.06
N LEU A 39 -7.98 0.92 3.41
CA LEU A 39 -7.76 0.89 1.96
C LEU A 39 -9.07 1.08 1.19
N ASN A 40 -10.17 0.48 1.63
CA ASN A 40 -11.47 0.68 1.00
C ASN A 40 -11.96 2.13 1.11
N GLU A 41 -11.79 2.76 2.27
CA GLU A 41 -12.24 4.14 2.46
C GLU A 41 -11.38 5.14 1.67
N GLU A 42 -10.05 4.98 1.68
CA GLU A 42 -9.16 5.79 0.84
C GLU A 42 -9.39 5.57 -0.65
N PHE A 43 -9.71 4.35 -1.07
CA PHE A 43 -10.02 4.06 -2.48
C PHE A 43 -11.33 4.72 -2.92
N LYS A 44 -12.38 4.70 -2.09
CA LYS A 44 -13.62 5.44 -2.37
C LYS A 44 -13.36 6.94 -2.48
N ARG A 45 -12.51 7.48 -1.59
CA ARG A 45 -12.12 8.89 -1.60
C ARG A 45 -11.38 9.23 -2.88
N ALA A 46 -10.38 8.44 -3.26
CA ALA A 46 -9.60 8.64 -4.49
C ALA A 46 -10.48 8.68 -5.75
N ILE A 47 -11.43 7.73 -5.88
CA ILE A 47 -12.39 7.70 -7.00
C ILE A 47 -13.25 8.97 -7.03
N LYS A 48 -13.64 9.48 -5.85
CA LYS A 48 -14.44 10.70 -5.75
C LYS A 48 -13.63 11.93 -6.16
N GLU A 49 -12.42 12.07 -5.61
CA GLU A 49 -11.51 13.18 -5.91
C GLU A 49 -11.14 13.22 -7.40
N GLU A 50 -10.84 12.07 -8.02
CA GLU A 50 -10.54 11.98 -9.46
C GLU A 50 -11.71 12.44 -10.35
N LYS A 51 -12.96 12.20 -9.93
CA LYS A 51 -14.15 12.53 -10.71
C LYS A 51 -14.63 13.97 -10.51
N GLU A 52 -14.42 14.53 -9.33
CA GLU A 52 -15.08 15.76 -8.88
C GLU A 52 -14.15 16.97 -8.76
N ASP A 53 -12.83 16.78 -8.61
CA ASP A 53 -11.89 17.86 -8.29
C ASP A 53 -10.80 18.08 -9.37
N ASN A 54 -10.60 19.33 -9.76
CA ASN A 54 -9.44 19.77 -10.56
C ASN A 54 -8.16 19.94 -9.71
N ASP A 55 -8.28 19.93 -8.38
CA ASP A 55 -7.17 19.99 -7.42
C ASP A 55 -6.83 18.56 -6.94
N PHE A 56 -6.35 17.71 -7.85
CA PHE A 56 -6.00 16.32 -7.56
C PHE A 56 -4.89 16.24 -6.49
N PHE A 57 -5.27 15.96 -5.24
CA PHE A 57 -4.35 15.78 -4.11
C PHE A 57 -3.73 14.39 -4.13
N ASP A 58 -2.97 14.06 -5.19
CA ASP A 58 -2.19 12.82 -5.42
C ASP A 58 -2.54 11.66 -4.47
N SER A 59 -3.75 11.11 -4.63
CA SER A 59 -4.30 10.07 -3.76
C SER A 59 -3.48 8.78 -3.77
N SER A 60 -2.54 8.66 -4.70
CA SER A 60 -1.71 7.49 -4.94
C SER A 60 -0.83 7.12 -3.75
N GLU A 61 -0.28 8.08 -2.99
CA GLU A 61 0.69 7.75 -1.93
C GLU A 61 0.04 6.98 -0.78
N CYS A 62 -1.15 7.42 -0.35
CA CYS A 62 -1.88 6.74 0.73
C CYS A 62 -2.34 5.35 0.31
N LEU A 63 -2.82 5.20 -0.93
CA LEU A 63 -3.19 3.91 -1.48
C LEU A 63 -1.99 2.98 -1.61
N ARG A 64 -0.83 3.47 -2.10
CA ARG A 64 0.41 2.69 -2.22
C ARG A 64 0.88 2.17 -0.88
N VAL A 65 0.89 3.01 0.16
CA VAL A 65 1.19 2.58 1.54
C VAL A 65 0.23 1.48 1.99
N LEU A 66 -1.08 1.72 1.93
CA LEU A 66 -2.06 0.78 2.47
C LEU A 66 -2.09 -0.55 1.70
N CYS A 67 -1.93 -0.51 0.38
CA CYS A 67 -1.76 -1.73 -0.39
C CYS A 67 -0.46 -2.46 -0.02
N GLY A 68 0.62 -1.74 0.28
CA GLY A 68 1.86 -2.34 0.77
C GLY A 68 1.69 -3.04 2.11
N TYR A 69 0.93 -2.46 3.05
CA TYR A 69 0.55 -3.12 4.30
C TYR A 69 -0.28 -4.39 4.03
N LEU A 70 -1.26 -4.30 3.14
CA LEU A 70 -2.07 -5.47 2.78
C LEU A 70 -1.23 -6.56 2.11
N TYR A 71 -0.27 -6.22 1.27
CA TYR A 71 0.68 -7.18 0.70
C TYR A 71 1.51 -7.88 1.78
N CYS A 72 2.02 -7.12 2.76
CA CYS A 72 2.81 -7.68 3.86
C CYS A 72 2.00 -8.69 4.69
N LEU A 73 0.76 -8.34 5.02
CA LEU A 73 -0.14 -9.15 5.86
C LEU A 73 -0.89 -10.25 5.11
N GLY A 74 -1.10 -10.06 3.81
CA GLY A 74 -2.05 -10.80 3.01
C GLY A 74 -1.46 -11.99 2.26
N ASP A 75 -2.35 -12.67 1.54
CA ASP A 75 -2.02 -13.83 0.72
C ASP A 75 -2.73 -13.75 -0.65
N ILE A 76 -2.79 -14.88 -1.35
CA ILE A 76 -3.45 -14.98 -2.66
C ILE A 76 -4.92 -14.51 -2.65
N SER A 77 -5.63 -14.60 -1.53
CA SER A 77 -7.03 -14.16 -1.41
C SER A 77 -7.19 -12.64 -1.51
N ASP A 78 -6.14 -11.89 -1.18
CA ASP A 78 -6.15 -10.42 -1.20
C ASP A 78 -5.80 -9.83 -2.58
N VAL A 79 -5.34 -10.67 -3.51
CA VAL A 79 -4.91 -10.28 -4.87
C VAL A 79 -6.01 -9.53 -5.62
N LEU A 80 -7.24 -10.06 -5.63
CA LEU A 80 -8.35 -9.43 -6.36
C LEU A 80 -8.63 -8.01 -5.87
N PHE A 81 -8.45 -7.77 -4.56
CA PHE A 81 -8.65 -6.45 -3.99
C PHE A 81 -7.49 -5.50 -4.32
N LEU A 82 -6.25 -6.00 -4.24
CA LEU A 82 -5.06 -5.24 -4.64
C LEU A 82 -5.09 -4.85 -6.13
N GLU A 83 -5.46 -5.78 -7.02
CA GLU A 83 -5.63 -5.53 -8.45
C GLU A 83 -6.73 -4.48 -8.70
N LYS A 84 -7.86 -4.59 -8.00
CA LYS A 84 -8.96 -3.62 -8.09
C LYS A 84 -8.49 -2.20 -7.73
N VAL A 85 -7.68 -2.04 -6.68
CA VAL A 85 -7.15 -0.72 -6.31
C VAL A 85 -6.10 -0.25 -7.32
N LYS A 86 -5.14 -1.11 -7.71
CA LYS A 86 -4.07 -0.78 -8.67
C LYS A 86 -4.59 -0.36 -10.04
N TYR A 87 -5.60 -1.04 -10.55
CA TYR A 87 -6.13 -0.74 -11.87
C TYR A 87 -7.33 0.21 -11.83
N GLY A 88 -7.78 0.60 -10.63
CA GLY A 88 -8.91 1.51 -10.43
C GLY A 88 -8.52 2.98 -10.30
N ILE A 89 -7.26 3.28 -9.98
CA ILE A 89 -6.69 4.63 -9.85
C ILE A 89 -5.26 4.58 -10.41
N ASP A 90 -4.82 5.63 -11.10
CA ASP A 90 -3.42 5.75 -11.52
C ASP A 90 -2.51 5.90 -10.28
N MET A 91 -1.58 4.96 -10.13
CA MET A 91 -0.61 4.91 -9.03
C MET A 91 0.83 4.72 -9.53
N ASP A 92 1.12 5.10 -10.78
CA ASP A 92 2.44 4.89 -11.41
C ASP A 92 3.54 5.83 -10.90
N VAL A 93 3.98 5.59 -9.66
CA VAL A 93 5.18 6.18 -9.07
C VAL A 93 5.98 5.10 -8.37
N GLY A 94 7.15 4.77 -8.93
CA GLY A 94 8.35 4.00 -8.47
C GLY A 94 8.30 2.94 -7.36
N VAL A 95 7.43 3.07 -6.36
CA VAL A 95 7.17 2.12 -5.26
C VAL A 95 5.68 1.89 -5.20
N ALA A 96 5.15 1.20 -6.21
CA ALA A 96 3.76 0.83 -6.31
C ALA A 96 3.64 -0.69 -6.27
N ILE A 97 2.45 -1.17 -5.90
CA ILE A 97 2.06 -2.56 -6.14
C ILE A 97 2.05 -2.76 -7.64
N ASP A 98 2.97 -3.56 -8.14
CA ASP A 98 3.13 -3.85 -9.56
C ASP A 98 2.91 -5.34 -9.83
N SER A 99 3.12 -5.74 -11.08
CA SER A 99 3.00 -7.13 -11.51
C SER A 99 3.88 -8.09 -10.71
N GLU A 100 5.04 -7.62 -10.22
CA GLU A 100 5.94 -8.44 -9.42
C GLU A 100 5.34 -8.77 -8.06
N TRP A 101 4.76 -7.79 -7.37
CA TRP A 101 4.15 -8.00 -6.06
C TRP A 101 2.93 -8.93 -6.18
N ILE A 102 2.08 -8.67 -7.16
CA ILE A 102 0.92 -9.53 -7.44
C ILE A 102 1.37 -10.95 -7.81
N GLY A 103 2.38 -11.09 -8.66
CA GLY A 103 2.96 -12.38 -9.04
C GLY A 103 3.54 -13.11 -7.83
N SER A 104 4.21 -12.39 -6.93
CA SER A 104 4.74 -12.91 -5.68
C SER A 104 3.63 -13.47 -4.78
N LEU A 105 2.50 -12.78 -4.59
CA LEU A 105 1.36 -13.33 -3.83
C LEU A 105 0.74 -14.57 -4.50
N LYS A 106 0.58 -14.54 -5.83
CA LYS A 106 0.03 -15.67 -6.61
C LYS A 106 0.90 -16.92 -6.52
N ASN A 107 2.21 -16.77 -6.33
CA ASN A 107 3.18 -17.85 -6.19
C ASN A 107 3.65 -18.06 -4.73
N GLU A 108 2.80 -17.74 -3.75
CA GLU A 108 3.07 -17.97 -2.31
C GLU A 108 4.36 -17.32 -1.78
N GLY A 109 4.84 -16.27 -2.46
CA GLY A 109 6.04 -15.53 -2.11
C GLY A 109 7.36 -16.18 -2.53
N ILE A 110 7.32 -17.21 -3.36
CA ILE A 110 8.50 -17.92 -3.85
C ILE A 110 9.13 -17.13 -5.02
N ALA A 111 10.44 -16.90 -4.93
CA ALA A 111 11.19 -16.24 -5.99
C ALA A 111 11.20 -17.09 -7.26
N MET A 112 10.96 -16.45 -8.41
CA MET A 112 10.86 -17.12 -9.71
C MET A 112 11.46 -16.23 -10.80
N LYS A 113 12.19 -16.83 -11.73
CA LYS A 113 12.62 -16.15 -12.97
C LYS A 113 11.60 -16.42 -14.06
N LEU A 114 11.07 -15.38 -14.68
CA LEU A 114 10.27 -15.48 -15.90
C LEU A 114 11.08 -14.95 -17.08
N GLU A 115 10.60 -15.19 -18.30
CA GLU A 115 11.27 -14.71 -19.51
C GLU A 115 11.30 -13.18 -19.59
N GLU A 116 10.26 -12.52 -19.07
CA GLU A 116 10.07 -11.06 -19.18
C GLU A 116 10.53 -10.28 -17.94
N TYR A 117 10.43 -10.87 -16.75
CA TYR A 117 10.83 -10.24 -15.49
C TYR A 117 11.08 -11.28 -14.38
N ASP A 118 11.84 -10.88 -13.36
CA ASP A 118 12.04 -11.70 -12.16
C ASP A 118 10.97 -11.36 -11.12
N ILE A 119 10.42 -12.39 -10.46
CA ILE A 119 9.59 -12.27 -9.25
C ILE A 119 10.51 -12.50 -8.05
N ARG A 120 10.78 -11.45 -7.27
CA ARG A 120 11.52 -11.59 -6.00
C ARG A 120 10.68 -12.29 -4.95
N SER A 121 11.35 -12.85 -3.95
CA SER A 121 10.65 -13.46 -2.82
C SER A 121 9.82 -12.41 -2.08
N LYS A 122 8.71 -12.85 -1.46
CA LYS A 122 7.87 -11.94 -0.65
C LYS A 122 8.69 -11.23 0.43
N LYS A 123 9.66 -11.93 1.03
CA LYS A 123 10.57 -11.37 2.04
C LYS A 123 11.42 -10.22 1.50
N GLU A 124 11.95 -10.34 0.29
CA GLU A 124 12.75 -9.29 -0.34
C GLU A 124 11.89 -8.08 -0.72
N ILE A 125 10.70 -8.31 -1.25
CA ILE A 125 9.75 -7.24 -1.59
C ILE A 125 9.34 -6.48 -0.33
N ILE A 126 8.96 -7.19 0.75
CA ILE A 126 8.65 -6.58 2.06
C ILE A 126 9.84 -5.76 2.56
N LYS A 127 11.07 -6.30 2.50
CA LYS A 127 12.26 -5.57 2.96
C LYS A 127 12.43 -4.25 2.21
N ASN A 128 12.30 -4.25 0.89
CA ASN A 128 12.43 -3.03 0.09
C ASN A 128 11.33 -2.01 0.38
N PHE A 129 10.09 -2.46 0.58
CA PHE A 129 8.98 -1.61 1.02
C PHE A 129 9.29 -0.94 2.37
N LEU A 130 9.77 -1.72 3.34
CA LEU A 130 10.14 -1.23 4.66
C LEU A 130 11.29 -0.22 4.59
N ASP A 131 12.35 -0.56 3.85
CA ASP A 131 13.52 0.31 3.70
C ASP A 131 13.13 1.63 3.02
N PHE A 132 12.27 1.59 2.00
CA PHE A 132 11.76 2.79 1.35
C PHE A 132 10.99 3.68 2.32
N TYR A 133 9.94 3.17 2.97
CA TYR A 133 9.06 4.00 3.81
C TYR A 133 9.67 4.43 5.14
N LYS A 134 10.61 3.65 5.69
CA LYS A 134 11.42 4.09 6.84
C LYS A 134 12.28 5.30 6.47
N ASN A 135 12.88 5.31 5.28
CA ASN A 135 13.70 6.43 4.83
C ASN A 135 12.85 7.63 4.39
N TYR A 136 11.79 7.38 3.61
CA TYR A 136 10.92 8.42 3.04
C TYR A 136 10.30 9.31 4.12
N TYR A 137 9.77 8.70 5.18
CA TYR A 137 9.19 9.42 6.31
C TYR A 137 10.20 9.69 7.45
N SER A 138 11.51 9.47 7.23
CA SER A 138 12.57 9.66 8.24
C SER A 138 12.29 8.95 9.58
N LEU A 139 11.75 7.74 9.51
CA LEU A 139 11.26 6.95 10.65
C LEU A 139 12.33 6.04 11.24
N SER A 140 13.59 6.48 11.27
CA SER A 140 14.74 5.68 11.75
C SER A 140 14.62 5.17 13.19
N ASN A 141 13.59 5.62 13.94
CA ASN A 141 13.28 5.20 15.31
C ASN A 141 12.04 4.29 15.44
N ILE A 142 11.33 3.97 14.36
CA ILE A 142 10.20 3.03 14.40
C ILE A 142 10.74 1.60 14.29
N LYS A 143 10.71 0.91 15.44
CA LYS A 143 11.11 -0.50 15.58
C LYS A 143 10.07 -1.42 14.98
#